data_AF-A0A2N5TYE5-F1
#
_entry.id   AF-A0A2N5TYE5-F1
#
_cell.length_a   1.000
_cell.length_b   1.000
_cell.length_c   1.000
_cell.angle_alpha   90.00
_cell.angle_beta   90.00
_cell.angle_gamma   90.00
#
_symmetry.space_group_name_H-M   'P 1'
#
loop_
_entity.id
_entity.type
_entity.pdbx_description
1 polymer ?
#
loop_
_entity_poly.entity_id
_entity_poly.type
_entity_poly.pdbx_seq_one_letter_code
_entity_poly.pdbx_strand_id
1 'polypeptide(L)'
;IQPWYHYIPVKTDYSDLHDIIHFLKTHDHLAKRIAQNGRDYSLRYWRKQDMAAYMFRLSLEWSRLYNRELCDSSAKGRCESYDFDLSLL
;
A
#
# COMPACT_ATOMS: atom_id res chain seq x y z
N ILE A 1 0.22 5.72 5.93
CA ILE A 1 -0.23 7.05 5.43
C ILE A 1 -1.68 7.26 5.87
N GLN A 2 -2.07 8.46 6.29
CA GLN A 2 -3.41 8.73 6.83
C GLN A 2 -3.92 10.09 6.33
N PRO A 3 -5.22 10.20 5.98
CA PRO A 3 -5.82 11.44 5.53
C PRO A 3 -5.77 12.50 6.64
N TRP A 4 -5.67 13.77 6.26
CA TRP A 4 -5.58 14.95 7.15
C TRP A 4 -4.37 15.01 8.09
N TYR A 5 -3.57 13.94 8.17
CA TYR A 5 -2.32 13.94 8.91
C TYR A 5 -1.11 14.03 7.98
N HIS A 6 -1.11 13.27 6.88
CA HIS A 6 0.02 13.22 5.94
C HIS A 6 -0.31 13.82 4.56
N TYR A 7 -1.58 13.87 4.17
CA TYR A 7 -2.05 14.41 2.89
C TYR A 7 -3.50 14.90 2.99
N ILE A 8 -3.94 15.66 2.00
CA ILE A 8 -5.31 16.14 1.88
C ILE A 8 -6.09 15.22 0.95
N PRO A 9 -7.14 14.52 1.44
CA PRO A 9 -8.00 13.74 0.57
C PRO A 9 -8.89 14.69 -0.24
N VAL A 10 -8.95 14.49 -1.56
CA VAL A 10 -9.82 15.23 -2.48
C VAL A 10 -10.81 14.23 -3.08
N LYS A 11 -12.06 14.63 -3.29
CA LYS A 11 -13.04 13.76 -3.97
C LYS A 11 -12.59 13.49 -5.42
N THR A 12 -12.89 12.30 -5.91
CA THR A 12 -12.61 11.92 -7.31
C THR A 12 -13.30 12.84 -8.31
N ASP A 13 -14.48 13.38 -7.95
CA ASP A 13 -15.25 14.31 -8.78
C ASP A 13 -14.71 15.75 -8.73
N TYR A 14 -13.67 16.04 -7.94
CA TYR A 14 -13.06 17.35 -7.72
C TYR A 14 -14.00 18.48 -7.26
N SER A 15 -15.24 18.14 -6.89
CA SER A 15 -16.27 19.12 -6.48
C SER A 15 -15.89 19.90 -5.23
N ASP A 16 -15.05 19.34 -4.35
CA ASP A 16 -14.59 19.94 -3.10
C ASP A 16 -13.23 20.66 -3.21
N LEU A 17 -12.61 20.66 -4.39
CA LEU A 17 -11.25 21.17 -4.56
C LEU A 17 -11.14 22.66 -4.23
N HIS A 18 -12.09 23.48 -4.69
CA HIS A 18 -12.07 24.92 -4.45
C HIS A 18 -12.22 25.26 -2.95
N ASP A 19 -13.11 24.57 -2.26
CA ASP A 19 -13.35 24.75 -0.83
C ASP A 19 -12.11 24.37 -0.02
N ILE A 20 -11.48 23.25 -0.36
CA ILE A 20 -10.24 22.78 0.26
C ILE A 20 -9.11 23.78 0.05
N ILE A 21 -8.92 24.29 -1.18
CA ILE A 21 -7.87 25.28 -1.45
C ILE A 21 -8.11 26.55 -0.64
N HIS A 22 -9.36 27.02 -0.56
CA HIS A 22 -9.70 28.19 0.24
C HIS A 22 -9.43 27.96 1.73
N PHE A 23 -9.80 26.79 2.25
CA PHE A 23 -9.51 26.38 3.63
C PHE A 23 -8.00 26.34 3.94
N LEU A 24 -7.19 25.79 3.04
CA LEU A 24 -5.74 25.72 3.24
C LEU A 24 -5.06 27.09 3.14
N LYS A 25 -5.54 27.97 2.26
CA LYS A 25 -5.04 29.36 2.16
C LYS A 25 -5.35 30.17 3.42
N THR A 26 -6.51 29.95 4.02
CA THR A 26 -6.90 30.62 5.28
C THR A 26 -6.15 30.04 6.49
N HIS A 27 -5.74 28.77 6.43
CA HIS A 27 -5.04 28.06 7.51
C HIS A 27 -3.64 27.57 7.09
N ASP A 28 -2.76 28.50 6.69
CA ASP A 28 -1.41 28.16 6.17
C ASP A 28 -0.56 27.35 7.17
N HIS A 29 -0.65 27.66 8.46
CA HIS A 29 0.05 26.90 9.51
C HIS A 29 -0.34 25.42 9.55
N LEU A 30 -1.64 25.13 9.38
CA LEU A 30 -2.14 23.75 9.35
C LEU A 30 -1.67 23.06 8.08
N ALA A 31 -1.76 23.73 6.93
CA ALA A 31 -1.31 23.21 5.64
C ALA A 31 0.18 22.84 5.68
N LYS A 32 1.03 23.73 6.23
CA LYS A 32 2.46 23.51 6.40
C LYS A 32 2.76 22.31 7.30
N ARG A 33 2.03 22.17 8.42
CA ARG A 33 2.20 21.04 9.33
C ARG A 33 1.87 19.70 8.66
N ILE A 34 0.77 19.63 7.90
CA ILE A 34 0.39 18.42 7.16
C ILE A 34 1.46 18.08 6.11
N ALA A 35 1.95 19.07 5.38
CA ALA A 35 2.99 18.88 4.38
C ALA A 35 4.31 18.38 4.99
N GLN A 36 4.71 18.92 6.15
CA GLN A 36 5.89 18.48 6.89
C GLN A 36 5.73 17.04 7.39
N ASN A 37 4.59 16.71 8.00
CA ASN A 37 4.29 15.35 8.47
C ASN A 37 4.35 14.33 7.33
N GLY A 38 3.77 14.65 6.17
CA GLY A 38 3.83 13.80 4.98
C GLY A 38 5.26 13.60 4.47
N ARG A 39 6.05 14.68 4.41
CA ARG A 39 7.46 14.62 4.01
C ARG A 39 8.30 13.77 4.95
N ASP A 40 8.17 13.99 6.26
CA ASP A 40 8.94 13.27 7.28
C ASP A 40 8.60 11.79 7.30
N TYR A 41 7.32 11.44 7.11
CA TYR A 41 6.89 10.06 6.98
C TYR A 41 7.57 9.36 5.79
N SER A 42 7.53 9.98 4.60
CA SER A 42 8.15 9.42 3.40
C SER A 42 9.66 9.25 3.56
N LEU A 43 10.35 10.21 4.17
CA LEU A 43 11.79 10.12 4.42
C LEU A 43 12.16 9.01 5.42
N ARG A 44 11.31 8.73 6.41
CA ARG A 44 11.58 7.74 7.46
C ARG A 44 11.20 6.31 7.06
N TYR A 45 10.06 6.13 6.41
CA TYR A 45 9.47 4.81 6.18
C TYR A 45 9.55 4.33 4.72
N TRP A 46 9.88 5.21 3.79
CA TRP A 46 9.96 4.88 2.36
C TRP A 46 11.40 4.86 1.84
N ARG A 47 12.36 4.48 2.69
CA ARG A 47 13.76 4.39 2.27
C ARG A 47 13.96 3.17 1.37
N LYS A 48 15.04 3.19 0.57
CA LYS A 48 15.38 2.07 -0.34
C LYS A 48 15.50 0.73 0.40
N GLN A 49 16.03 0.76 1.62
CA GLN A 49 16.18 -0.43 2.47
C GLN A 49 14.82 -1.01 2.87
N ASP A 50 13.85 -0.16 3.22
CA ASP A 50 12.50 -0.58 3.61
C ASP A 50 11.76 -1.20 2.41
N MET A 51 11.93 -0.63 1.21
CA MET A 51 11.39 -1.19 -0.04
C MET A 51 11.98 -2.57 -0.37
N ALA A 52 13.30 -2.74 -0.22
CA ALA A 52 13.95 -4.02 -0.46
C ALA A 52 13.46 -5.10 0.53
N ALA A 53 13.35 -4.76 1.82
CA ALA A 53 12.82 -5.67 2.84
C ALA A 53 11.35 -6.04 2.57
N TYR A 54 10.53 -5.07 2.16
CA TYR A 54 9.14 -5.31 1.79
C TYR A 54 9.03 -6.27 0.59
N MET A 55 9.75 -6.00 -0.50
CA MET A 55 9.71 -6.84 -1.69
C MET A 55 10.20 -8.25 -1.40
N PHE A 56 11.28 -8.40 -0.61
CA PHE A 56 11.77 -9.71 -0.20
C PHE A 56 10.73 -10.49 0.61
N ARG A 57 10.11 -9.85 1.61
CA ARG A 57 9.06 -10.49 2.43
C ARG A 57 7.84 -10.86 1.59
N LEU A 58 7.42 -9.98 0.67
CA LEU A 58 6.31 -10.24 -0.24
C LEU A 58 6.59 -11.47 -1.10
N SER A 59 7.77 -11.57 -1.70
CA SER A 59 8.16 -12.72 -2.52
C SER A 59 8.18 -14.03 -1.74
N LEU A 60 8.66 -14.01 -0.49
CA LEU A 60 8.65 -15.20 0.37
C LEU A 60 7.23 -15.65 0.73
N GLU A 61 6.37 -14.72 1.13
CA GLU A 61 4.97 -15.04 1.44
C GLU A 61 4.19 -15.49 0.21
N TRP A 62 4.46 -14.87 -0.94
CA TRP A 62 3.92 -15.29 -2.23
C TRP A 62 4.35 -16.72 -2.56
N SER A 63 5.65 -17.03 -2.44
CA SER A 63 6.17 -18.38 -2.64
C SER A 63 5.58 -19.39 -1.64
N ARG A 64 5.34 -18.99 -0.39
CA ARG A 64 4.68 -19.83 0.61
C ARG A 64 3.25 -20.14 0.25
N LEU A 65 2.49 -19.18 -0.27
CA LEU A 65 1.13 -19.41 -0.75
C LEU A 65 1.12 -20.29 -2.00
N TYR A 66 2.08 -20.10 -2.90
CA TYR A 66 2.24 -20.88 -4.12
C TYR A 66 2.57 -22.35 -3.83
N ASN A 67 3.57 -22.60 -2.98
CA ASN A 67 3.99 -23.94 -2.57
C ASN A 67 3.12 -24.53 -1.46
N ARG A 68 2.00 -23.87 -1.12
CA ARG A 68 1.01 -24.47 -0.23
C ARG A 68 0.31 -25.53 -1.04
N GLU A 69 0.89 -26.74 -1.06
CA GLU A 69 0.14 -27.90 -1.49
C GLU A 69 -1.13 -27.93 -0.64
N LEU A 70 -2.27 -27.67 -1.29
CA LEU A 70 -3.58 -27.95 -0.73
C LEU A 70 -3.73 -29.47 -0.76
N CYS A 71 -2.88 -30.19 -0.01
CA CYS A 71 -3.14 -31.56 0.34
C CYS A 71 -4.32 -31.50 1.31
N ASP A 72 -5.54 -31.52 0.76
CA ASP A 72 -6.73 -31.73 1.54
C ASP A 72 -6.54 -33.06 2.28
N SER A 73 -6.41 -32.99 3.60
CA SER A 73 -6.19 -34.16 4.46
C SER A 73 -7.38 -35.12 4.45
N SER A 74 -8.50 -34.72 3.82
CA SER A 74 -9.68 -35.54 3.56
C SER A 74 -9.57 -36.37 2.27
N ALA A 75 -8.80 -35.91 1.26
CA ALA A 75 -8.72 -36.55 -0.05
C ALA A 75 -7.41 -37.33 -0.22
N LYS A 76 -7.50 -38.63 0.07
CA LYS A 76 -6.55 -39.71 -0.26
C LYS A 76 -5.56 -39.37 -1.40
N GLY A 77 -4.41 -38.79 -1.04
CA GLY A 77 -3.16 -38.83 -1.81
C GLY A 77 -3.10 -38.04 -3.13
N ARG A 78 -3.87 -36.96 -3.31
CA ARG A 78 -3.72 -36.10 -4.49
C ARG A 78 -3.42 -34.67 -4.07
N CYS A 79 -2.13 -34.34 -3.96
CA CYS A 79 -1.69 -32.95 -3.83
C CYS A 79 -1.65 -32.39 -5.25
N GLU A 80 -2.67 -31.62 -5.64
CA GLU A 80 -2.67 -30.90 -6.90
C GLU A 80 -1.99 -29.55 -6.68
N SER A 81 -0.79 -29.39 -7.26
CA SER A 81 -0.14 -28.09 -7.35
C SER A 81 -0.92 -27.25 -8.34
N TYR A 82 -1.63 -26.23 -7.86
CA TYR A 82 -2.09 -25.15 -8.73
C TYR A 82 -0.86 -24.31 -9.08
N ASP A 83 -0.15 -24.71 -10.14
CA ASP A 83 0.77 -23.81 -10.81
C ASP A 83 -0.06 -22.65 -11.36
N PHE A 84 0.20 -21.44 -10.87
CA PHE A 84 -0.37 -20.23 -11.47
C PHE A 84 0.27 -20.11 -12.85
N ASP A 85 -0.48 -20.47 -13.89
CA ASP A 85 0.01 -20.51 -15.27
C ASP A 85 0.47 -19.11 -15.70
N LEU A 86 1.78 -18.89 -15.64
CA LEU A 86 2.46 -17.65 -16.01
C LEU A 86 2.37 -17.35 -17.52
N SER A 87 1.80 -18.25 -18.32
CA SER A 87 1.51 -18.00 -19.74
C SER A 87 0.31 -17.07 -19.97
N LEU A 88 -0.42 -16.70 -18.92
CA LEU A 88 -1.54 -15.75 -18.94
C LEU A 88 -1.14 -14.28 -18.67
N LEU A 89 0.17 -13.99 -18.53
CA LEU A 89 0.76 -12.65 -18.48
C LEU A 89 1.50 -12.35 -19.79
#